data_AF-A0A506QC28-F1
#
_entry.id   AF-A0A506QC28-F1
#
_cell.length_a   1.000
_cell.length_b   1.000
_cell.length_c   1.000
_cell.angle_alpha   90.00
_cell.angle_beta   90.00
_cell.angle_gamma   90.00
#
_symmetry.space_group_name_H-M   'P 1'
#
loop_
_entity.id
_entity.type
_entity.pdbx_description
1 polymer ?
#
loop_
_entity_poly.entity_id
_entity_poly.type
_entity_poly.pdbx_seq_one_letter_code
_entity_poly.pdbx_strand_id
1 'polypeptide(L)'
;MNFPIQRSKSVVIFVCLTLVFMFVYPLVMIVANKDQWMSAVIGMGLCFIVNVPLVWEVFIKKHKVENGVLKYGILNDDVVLKDIRIVRQVGKYLEITTNAYKVHMVAMPQDVNGFLALIEKENPHVKIEMIGKK
;
A
#
# COMPACT_ATOMS: atom_id res chain seq x y z
N MET A 1 11.54 7.92 -9.64
CA MET A 1 12.00 6.56 -9.27
C MET A 1 10.87 5.81 -8.60
N ASN A 2 10.67 4.53 -8.95
CA ASN A 2 9.58 3.73 -8.38
C ASN A 2 10.15 2.76 -7.34
N PHE A 3 9.59 2.77 -6.13
CA PHE A 3 9.94 1.84 -5.08
C PHE A 3 8.74 0.90 -4.82
N PRO A 4 8.79 -0.34 -5.31
CA PRO A 4 7.80 -1.35 -4.97
C PRO A 4 7.73 -1.56 -3.45
N ILE A 5 6.55 -1.90 -2.94
CA ILE A 5 6.34 -2.13 -1.51
C ILE A 5 6.65 -3.59 -1.17
N GLN A 6 7.28 -3.82 -0.03
CA GLN A 6 7.42 -5.15 0.52
C GLN A 6 6.06 -5.64 1.03
N ARG A 7 5.47 -6.60 0.33
CA ARG A 7 4.16 -7.16 0.65
C ARG A 7 4.31 -8.52 1.33
N SER A 8 3.46 -8.79 2.31
CA SER A 8 3.41 -10.10 2.93
C SER A 8 2.86 -11.12 1.94
N LYS A 9 3.59 -12.23 1.72
CA LYS A 9 3.13 -13.34 0.87
C LYS A 9 1.77 -13.87 1.30
N SER A 10 1.55 -13.99 2.61
CA SER A 10 0.28 -14.44 3.18
C SER A 10 -0.89 -13.52 2.84
N VAL A 11 -0.69 -12.20 2.89
CA VAL A 11 -1.73 -11.21 2.53
C VAL A 11 -2.06 -11.30 1.04
N VAL A 12 -1.04 -11.45 0.19
CA VAL A 12 -1.26 -11.60 -1.26
C VAL A 12 -2.05 -12.88 -1.57
N ILE A 13 -1.68 -14.02 -0.96
CA ILE A 13 -2.40 -15.29 -1.13
C ILE A 13 -3.84 -15.16 -0.65
N PHE A 14 -4.07 -14.55 0.51
CA PHE A 14 -5.40 -14.34 1.06
C PHE A 14 -6.26 -13.52 0.10
N VAL A 15 -5.75 -12.41 -0.41
CA VAL A 15 -6.51 -11.55 -1.34
C VAL A 15 -6.77 -12.26 -2.66
N CYS A 16 -5.83 -13.05 -3.17
CA CYS A 16 -6.06 -13.89 -4.36
C CYS A 16 -7.19 -14.91 -4.13
N LEU A 17 -7.22 -15.59 -2.98
CA LEU A 17 -8.29 -16.53 -2.65
C LEU A 17 -9.65 -15.84 -2.55
N THR A 18 -9.71 -14.69 -1.88
CA THR A 18 -10.93 -13.88 -1.77
C THR A 18 -11.44 -13.44 -3.14
N LEU A 19 -10.54 -13.03 -4.04
CA LEU A 19 -10.91 -12.67 -5.41
C LEU A 19 -11.48 -13.86 -6.19
N VAL A 20 -10.85 -15.02 -6.12
CA VAL A 20 -11.36 -16.24 -6.78
C VAL A 20 -12.76 -16.57 -6.26
N PHE A 21 -12.94 -16.56 -4.94
CA PHE A 21 -14.25 -16.81 -4.33
C PHE A 21 -15.30 -15.79 -4.81
N MET A 22 -14.90 -14.52 -4.94
CA MET A 22 -15.78 -13.44 -5.37
C MET A 22 -16.34 -13.61 -6.78
N PHE A 23 -15.59 -14.24 -7.69
CA PHE A 23 -16.09 -14.55 -9.04
C PHE A 23 -16.83 -15.88 -9.08
N VAL A 24 -16.33 -16.90 -8.39
CA VAL A 24 -16.89 -18.25 -8.44
C VAL A 24 -18.24 -18.33 -7.73
N TYR A 25 -18.36 -17.76 -6.52
CA TYR A 25 -19.56 -17.86 -5.72
C TYR A 25 -20.81 -17.30 -6.42
N PRO A 26 -20.75 -16.10 -7.04
CA PRO A 26 -21.91 -15.59 -7.75
C PRO A 26 -22.25 -16.33 -9.03
N LEU A 27 -21.25 -16.83 -9.77
CA LEU A 27 -21.50 -17.66 -10.95
C LEU A 27 -22.28 -18.93 -10.57
N VAL A 28 -21.89 -19.58 -9.47
CA VAL A 28 -22.60 -20.74 -8.92
C VAL A 28 -24.03 -20.35 -8.52
N MET A 29 -24.20 -19.21 -7.84
CA MET A 29 -25.53 -18.74 -7.40
C MET A 29 -26.47 -18.39 -8.56
N ILE A 30 -25.98 -17.76 -9.64
CA ILE A 30 -26.78 -17.50 -10.85
C ILE A 30 -27.25 -18.80 -11.49
N VAL A 31 -26.37 -19.80 -11.59
CA VAL A 31 -26.70 -21.09 -12.19
C VAL A 31 -27.68 -21.88 -11.33
N ALA A 32 -27.49 -21.87 -10.01
CA ALA A 32 -28.29 -22.64 -9.06
C ALA A 32 -29.66 -22.01 -8.75
N ASN A 33 -29.79 -20.68 -8.76
CA ASN A 33 -31.01 -19.96 -8.37
C ASN A 33 -31.49 -19.01 -9.48
N LYS A 34 -31.93 -19.57 -10.62
CA LYS A 34 -32.39 -18.81 -11.79
C LYS A 34 -33.50 -17.80 -11.48
N ASP A 35 -34.37 -18.11 -10.52
CA ASP A 35 -35.51 -17.24 -10.14
C ASP A 35 -35.09 -16.03 -9.30
N GLN A 36 -33.90 -16.07 -8.67
CA GLN A 36 -33.40 -15.01 -7.79
C GLN A 36 -32.14 -14.32 -8.34
N TRP A 37 -31.98 -14.31 -9.67
CA TRP A 37 -30.80 -13.73 -10.33
C TRP A 37 -30.53 -12.27 -9.92
N MET A 38 -31.58 -11.48 -9.64
CA MET A 38 -31.47 -10.08 -9.23
C MET A 38 -30.72 -9.92 -7.89
N SER A 39 -31.01 -10.78 -6.89
CA SER A 39 -30.33 -10.71 -5.60
C SER A 39 -28.88 -11.19 -5.71
N ALA A 40 -28.60 -12.15 -6.59
CA ALA A 40 -27.23 -12.58 -6.90
C ALA A 40 -26.40 -11.44 -7.52
N VAL A 41 -26.98 -10.68 -8.46
CA VAL A 41 -26.34 -9.49 -9.06
C VAL A 41 -26.06 -8.39 -8.03
N ILE A 42 -27.00 -8.12 -7.13
CA ILE A 42 -26.80 -7.14 -6.05
C ILE A 42 -25.70 -7.62 -5.08
N GLY A 43 -25.71 -8.90 -4.70
CA GLY A 43 -24.67 -9.51 -3.88
C GLY A 43 -23.28 -9.43 -4.52
N MET A 44 -23.19 -9.62 -5.85
CA MET A 44 -21.96 -9.36 -6.61
C MET A 44 -21.51 -7.92 -6.48
N GLY A 45 -22.39 -6.97 -6.77
CA GLY A 45 -22.07 -5.54 -6.72
C GLY A 45 -21.50 -5.14 -5.36
N LEU A 46 -22.14 -5.58 -4.27
CA LEU A 46 -21.66 -5.33 -2.91
C LEU A 46 -20.30 -5.99 -2.63
N CYS A 47 -20.12 -7.25 -3.05
CA CYS A 47 -18.84 -7.93 -2.94
C CYS A 47 -17.72 -7.18 -3.69
N PHE A 48 -17.97 -6.68 -4.91
CA PHE A 48 -16.98 -5.87 -5.64
C PHE A 48 -16.63 -4.59 -4.88
N ILE A 49 -17.63 -3.84 -4.41
CA ILE A 49 -17.40 -2.56 -3.72
C ILE A 49 -16.51 -2.74 -2.48
N VAL A 50 -16.75 -3.78 -1.68
CA VAL A 50 -15.98 -4.04 -0.45
C VAL A 50 -14.56 -4.52 -0.75
N ASN A 51 -14.36 -5.26 -1.85
CA ASN A 51 -13.05 -5.87 -2.17
C ASN A 51 -12.16 -4.99 -3.04
N VAL A 52 -12.68 -4.00 -3.78
CA VAL A 52 -11.88 -3.05 -4.58
C VAL A 52 -10.82 -2.32 -3.73
N PRO A 53 -11.15 -1.77 -2.53
CA PRO A 53 -10.14 -1.17 -1.64
C PRO A 53 -9.04 -2.15 -1.21
N LEU A 54 -9.39 -3.42 -0.96
CA LEU A 54 -8.44 -4.48 -0.60
C LEU A 54 -7.46 -4.76 -1.73
N VAL A 55 -7.97 -4.91 -2.96
CA VAL A 55 -7.13 -5.08 -4.15
C VAL A 55 -6.24 -3.86 -4.36
N TRP A 56 -6.78 -2.65 -4.15
CA TRP A 56 -6.03 -1.42 -4.30
C TRP A 56 -4.82 -1.34 -3.35
N GLU A 57 -5.06 -1.54 -2.04
CA GLU A 57 -4.01 -1.56 -1.02
C GLU A 57 -2.96 -2.64 -1.30
N VAL A 58 -3.39 -3.81 -1.74
CA VAL A 58 -2.52 -4.99 -1.88
C VAL A 58 -1.81 -5.05 -3.23
N PHE A 59 -2.36 -4.50 -4.31
CA PHE A 59 -1.78 -4.62 -5.65
C PHE A 59 -1.33 -3.30 -6.25
N ILE A 60 -2.04 -2.20 -6.01
CA ILE A 60 -1.83 -0.95 -6.73
C ILE A 60 -0.98 0.03 -5.93
N LYS A 61 -1.11 0.06 -4.59
CA LYS A 61 -0.32 0.92 -3.72
C LYS A 61 1.17 0.67 -3.92
N LYS A 62 1.89 1.71 -4.36
CA LYS A 62 3.34 1.73 -4.64
C LYS A 62 3.88 3.08 -4.19
N HIS A 63 5.15 3.14 -3.77
CA HIS A 63 5.83 4.41 -3.57
C HIS A 63 6.38 4.89 -4.90
N LYS A 64 6.02 6.11 -5.26
CA LYS A 64 6.50 6.79 -6.46
C LYS A 64 7.19 8.07 -6.03
N VAL A 65 8.47 8.21 -6.38
CA VAL A 65 9.21 9.46 -6.19
C VAL A 65 9.27 10.19 -7.52
N GLU A 66 8.66 11.37 -7.59
CA GLU A 66 8.70 12.27 -8.74
C GLU A 66 9.26 13.62 -8.31
N ASN A 67 10.33 14.10 -8.97
CA ASN A 67 10.92 15.42 -8.72
C ASN A 67 11.21 15.71 -7.23
N GLY A 68 11.73 14.71 -6.49
CA GLY A 68 12.01 14.86 -5.06
C GLY A 68 10.79 14.81 -4.14
N VAL A 69 9.62 14.41 -4.65
CA VAL A 69 8.38 14.24 -3.89
C VAL A 69 7.97 12.77 -3.86
N LEU A 70 7.75 12.24 -2.66
CA LEU A 70 7.24 10.91 -2.39
C LEU A 70 5.72 10.90 -2.40
N LYS A 71 5.15 10.20 -3.38
CA LYS A 71 3.74 9.86 -3.48
C LYS A 71 3.56 8.41 -3.07
N TYR A 72 2.81 8.14 -2.00
CA TYR A 72 2.70 6.80 -1.42
C TYR A 72 1.26 6.32 -1.20
N GLY A 73 0.29 7.06 -1.73
CA GLY A 73 -1.12 6.72 -1.79
C GLY A 73 -1.89 7.80 -2.53
N ILE A 74 -3.10 7.50 -3.02
CA ILE A 74 -3.97 8.50 -3.65
C ILE A 74 -4.60 9.44 -2.60
N LEU A 75 -4.88 8.90 -1.42
CA LEU A 75 -5.53 9.63 -0.33
C LEU A 75 -4.53 10.19 0.70
N ASN A 76 -3.22 9.99 0.47
CA ASN A 76 -2.18 10.43 1.40
C ASN A 76 -1.57 11.73 0.90
N ASP A 77 -1.22 12.61 1.83
CA ASP A 77 -0.44 13.81 1.55
C ASP A 77 0.92 13.44 0.94
N ASP A 78 1.30 14.16 -0.11
CA ASP A 78 2.61 14.07 -0.72
C ASP A 78 3.70 14.51 0.27
N VAL A 79 4.83 13.80 0.28
CA VAL A 79 5.96 14.09 1.18
C VAL A 79 7.15 14.56 0.37
N VAL A 80 7.59 15.80 0.59
CA VAL A 80 8.80 16.30 -0.07
C VAL A 80 10.02 15.71 0.63
N LEU A 81 10.92 15.06 -0.13
CA LEU A 81 12.06 14.34 0.43
C LEU A 81 13.02 15.26 1.19
N LYS A 82 13.26 16.47 0.69
CA LYS A 82 14.11 17.48 1.35
C LYS A 82 13.58 17.91 2.73
N ASP A 83 12.27 17.75 2.95
CA ASP A 83 11.62 18.15 4.19
C ASP A 83 11.60 17.03 5.22
N ILE A 84 12.09 15.83 4.89
CA ILE A 84 12.17 14.71 5.81
C ILE A 84 13.27 14.98 6.83
N ARG A 85 12.91 14.99 8.12
CA ARG A 85 13.85 15.14 9.24
C ARG A 85 14.24 13.81 9.85
N ILE A 86 13.27 12.93 10.04
CA ILE A 86 13.48 11.66 10.74
C ILE A 86 12.82 10.57 9.92
N VAL A 87 13.56 9.49 9.68
CA VAL A 87 13.04 8.23 9.16
C VAL A 87 13.30 7.16 10.21
N ARG A 88 12.25 6.52 10.71
CA ARG A 88 12.35 5.49 11.74
C ARG A 88 11.65 4.22 11.29
N GLN A 89 12.27 3.08 11.55
CA GLN A 89 11.61 1.80 11.34
C GLN A 89 10.69 1.47 12.51
N VAL A 90 9.41 1.24 12.21
CA VAL A 90 8.37 0.85 13.16
C VAL A 90 7.72 -0.45 12.67
N GLY A 91 8.24 -1.58 13.12
CA GLY A 91 7.77 -2.90 12.67
C GLY A 91 7.99 -3.11 11.17
N LYS A 92 6.89 -3.25 10.42
CA LYS A 92 6.87 -3.43 8.94
C LYS A 92 6.71 -2.11 8.16
N TYR A 93 6.77 -0.99 8.85
CA TYR A 93 6.55 0.35 8.29
C TYR A 93 7.76 1.25 8.55
N LEU A 94 7.87 2.29 7.75
CA LEU A 94 8.73 3.43 7.98
C LEU A 94 7.86 4.60 8.47
N GLU A 95 8.22 5.17 9.61
CA GLU A 95 7.69 6.43 10.09
C GLU A 95 8.58 7.55 9.53
N ILE A 96 7.96 8.49 8.82
CA ILE A 96 8.63 9.65 8.23
C ILE A 96 8.08 10.91 8.88
N THR A 97 8.96 11.67 9.53
CA THR A 97 8.63 12.96 10.14
C THR A 97 9.20 14.08 9.30
N THR A 98 8.35 15.03 8.91
CA THR A 98 8.73 16.19 8.08
C THR A 98 9.07 17.43 8.92
N ASN A 99 9.64 18.46 8.28
CA ASN A 99 9.90 19.78 8.85
C ASN A 99 8.66 20.42 9.48
N ALA A 100 7.47 20.15 8.94
CA ALA A 100 6.20 20.63 9.45
C ALA A 100 5.66 19.80 10.64
N TYR A 101 6.49 18.92 11.23
CA TYR A 101 6.11 17.98 12.29
C TYR A 101 4.95 17.04 11.91
N LYS A 102 4.63 16.90 10.62
CA LYS A 102 3.71 15.87 10.13
C LYS A 102 4.43 14.53 10.14
N VAL A 103 3.75 13.52 10.69
CA VAL A 103 4.22 12.13 10.77
C VAL A 103 3.45 11.29 9.75
N HIS A 104 4.20 10.59 8.91
CA HIS A 104 3.67 9.77 7.83
C HIS A 104 4.11 8.32 8.02
N MET A 105 3.15 7.40 8.10
CA MET A 105 3.44 5.97 8.11
C MET A 105 3.41 5.44 6.67
N VAL A 106 4.59 5.07 6.17
CA VAL A 106 4.78 4.48 4.85
C VAL A 106 5.12 3.00 4.97
N ALA A 107 4.63 2.20 4.04
CA ALA A 107 4.96 0.78 4.02
C ALA A 107 6.44 0.58 3.63
N MET A 108 7.09 -0.44 4.17
CA MET A 108 8.51 -0.67 3.89
C MET A 108 8.72 -0.93 2.38
N PRO A 109 9.58 -0.15 1.68
CA PRO A 109 9.92 -0.42 0.29
C PRO A 109 10.75 -1.71 0.17
N GLN A 110 10.70 -2.36 -0.99
CA GLN A 110 11.52 -3.56 -1.25
C GLN A 110 13.01 -3.26 -1.24
N ASP A 111 13.40 -2.14 -1.87
CA ASP A 111 14.76 -1.61 -1.81
C ASP A 111 14.83 -0.48 -0.78
N VAL A 112 14.97 -0.88 0.48
CA VAL A 112 15.08 0.06 1.61
C VAL A 112 16.33 0.92 1.51
N ASN A 113 17.46 0.31 1.14
CA ASN A 113 18.73 1.03 1.08
C ASN A 113 18.74 2.07 -0.03
N GLY A 114 18.24 1.74 -1.22
CA GLY A 114 18.09 2.71 -2.31
C GLY A 114 17.11 3.84 -1.98
N PHE A 115 16.05 3.52 -1.24
CA PHE A 115 15.09 4.53 -0.79
C PHE A 115 15.72 5.49 0.24
N LEU A 116 16.42 4.97 1.26
CA LEU A 116 17.09 5.78 2.27
C LEU A 116 18.22 6.63 1.66
N ALA A 117 19.02 6.06 0.76
CA ALA A 117 20.08 6.79 0.06
C ALA A 117 19.53 7.95 -0.77
N LEU A 118 18.33 7.80 -1.34
CA LEU A 118 17.67 8.89 -2.06
C LEU A 118 17.24 10.02 -1.11
N ILE A 119 16.76 9.68 0.09
CA ILE A 119 16.41 10.67 1.12
C ILE A 119 17.66 11.40 1.60
N GLU A 120 18.74 10.68 1.91
CA GLU A 120 20.03 11.26 2.35
C GLU A 120 20.63 12.18 1.28
N LYS A 121 20.47 11.83 -0.01
CA LYS A 121 20.92 12.67 -1.12
C LYS A 121 20.17 14.00 -1.19
N GLU A 122 18.85 13.99 -0.97
CA GLU A 122 18.01 15.18 -1.00
C GLU A 122 18.08 16.01 0.29
N ASN A 123 18.31 15.34 1.43
CA ASN A 123 18.56 15.99 2.73
C ASN A 123 19.68 15.27 3.49
N PRO A 124 20.92 15.79 3.45
CA PRO A 124 22.06 15.21 4.16
C PRO A 124 21.93 15.22 5.70
N HIS A 125 20.99 15.99 6.25
CA HIS A 125 20.78 16.13 7.70
C HIS A 125 19.66 15.24 8.24
N VAL A 126 19.12 14.33 7.42
CA VAL A 126 18.09 13.39 7.86
C VAL A 126 18.63 12.46 8.94
N LYS A 127 17.85 12.24 10.00
CA LYS A 127 18.14 11.24 11.02
C LYS A 127 17.46 9.92 10.65
N ILE A 128 18.25 8.86 10.48
CA ILE A 128 17.74 7.54 10.11
C ILE A 128 17.93 6.55 11.27
N GLU A 129 16.82 6.00 11.76
CA GLU A 129 16.77 5.08 12.89
C GLU A 129 16.19 3.72 12.43
N MET A 130 17.06 2.81 11.99
CA MET A 130 16.67 1.46 11.54
C MET A 130 16.91 0.42 12.62
N ILE A 131 16.00 -0.55 12.76
CA ILE A 131 16.15 -1.64 13.74
C ILE A 131 17.24 -2.60 13.21
N GLY A 132 18.38 -2.67 13.92
CA GLY A 132 19.48 -3.58 13.59
C GLY A 132 20.73 -2.93 13.00
N LYS A 133 20.73 -1.62 12.74
CA LYS A 133 21.99 -0.86 12.57
C LYS A 133 22.47 -0.42 13.95
N LYS A 134 23.38 -1.20 14.55
CA LYS A 134 24.32 -0.71 15.56
C LYS A 134 25.50 -0.09 14.85
#